data_AF-A0A2D4FNE9-F1
#
_entry.id   AF-A0A2D4FNE9-F1
#
_cell.length_a   1.000
_cell.length_b   1.000
_cell.length_c   1.000
_cell.angle_alpha   90.00
_cell.angle_beta   90.00
_cell.angle_gamma   90.00
#
_symmetry.space_group_name_H-M   'P 1'
#
loop_
_entity.id
_entity.type
_entity.pdbx_description
1 polymer ?
#
loop_
_entity_poly.entity_id
_entity_poly.type
_entity_poly.pdbx_seq_one_letter_code
_entity_poly.pdbx_strand_id
1 'polypeptide(L)'
;MGLNHLPFFTDVLNGRMTFLPLEETCQSQYKVKVGNIYQIRLRHMQDDEWTVSVLLNPEKYVPDGIVYPKVEWLGNKLISKLVKWSTEITKNEFKSTLSLISVARYSQVYQDLKEKYKEMVKVWPEVTDPEKFVYEDVAIATYLLNWLSGRQHQRIPGLSLSRHQEDGAA
;
A
#
# COMPACT_ATOMS: atom_id res chain seq x y z
N MET A 1 15.23 -6.22 -4.04
CA MET A 1 14.50 -6.57 -5.29
C MET A 1 13.09 -5.96 -5.25
N GLY A 2 12.57 -5.45 -6.37
CA GLY A 2 11.32 -4.66 -6.38
C GLY A 2 10.08 -5.50 -6.09
N LEU A 3 9.30 -5.09 -5.09
CA LEU A 3 7.91 -5.54 -4.91
C LEU A 3 7.16 -5.26 -6.22
N ASN A 4 6.85 -6.34 -6.94
CA ASN A 4 6.07 -6.31 -8.17
C ASN A 4 4.69 -5.72 -7.86
N HIS A 5 4.55 -4.41 -8.07
CA HIS A 5 3.26 -3.81 -8.36
C HIS A 5 2.75 -4.48 -9.64
N LEU A 6 1.91 -5.50 -9.50
CA LEU A 6 1.09 -5.97 -10.60
C LEU A 6 0.33 -4.75 -11.14
N PRO A 7 0.54 -4.31 -12.39
CA PRO A 7 -0.22 -3.21 -12.96
C PRO A 7 -1.62 -3.74 -13.25
N PHE A 8 -2.51 -3.61 -12.27
CA PHE A 8 -3.92 -3.76 -12.54
C PHE A 8 -4.42 -2.46 -13.19
N PHE A 9 -5.18 -2.59 -14.26
CA PHE A 9 -5.86 -1.47 -14.89
C PHE A 9 -7.25 -1.32 -14.26
N THR A 10 -7.52 -0.18 -13.64
CA THR A 10 -8.83 0.15 -13.07
C THR A 10 -9.58 1.11 -13.98
N ASP A 11 -10.70 0.66 -14.50
CA ASP A 11 -11.71 1.50 -15.13
C ASP A 11 -12.88 1.64 -14.16
N VAL A 12 -12.74 2.64 -13.28
CA VAL A 12 -13.67 2.89 -12.17
C VAL A 12 -15.05 3.29 -12.70
N LEU A 13 -15.10 4.03 -13.82
CA LEU A 13 -16.36 4.49 -14.43
C LEU A 13 -17.22 3.33 -14.95
N ASN A 14 -16.58 2.28 -15.47
CA ASN A 14 -17.29 1.10 -15.95
C ASN A 14 -17.27 -0.08 -14.95
N GLY A 15 -16.76 0.13 -13.73
CA GLY A 15 -16.64 -0.91 -12.71
C GLY A 15 -15.77 -2.10 -13.16
N ARG A 16 -14.76 -1.87 -13.99
CA ARG A 16 -13.88 -2.94 -14.54
C ARG A 16 -12.49 -2.85 -13.92
N MET A 17 -12.00 -3.99 -13.45
CA MET A 17 -10.62 -4.14 -12.99
C MET A 17 -9.98 -5.28 -13.75
N THR A 18 -8.90 -5.00 -14.49
CA THR A 18 -8.19 -5.99 -15.29
C THR A 18 -6.80 -6.22 -14.71
N PHE A 19 -6.47 -7.49 -14.46
CA PHE A 19 -5.15 -7.89 -13.97
C PHE A 19 -4.27 -8.27 -15.15
N LEU A 20 -3.17 -7.53 -15.31
CA LEU A 20 -2.21 -7.74 -16.38
C LEU A 20 -0.89 -8.26 -15.81
N PRO A 21 -0.51 -9.52 -16.09
CA PRO A 21 0.80 -10.01 -15.73
C PRO A 21 1.89 -9.34 -16.56
N LEU A 22 2.92 -8.85 -15.89
CA LEU A 22 4.15 -8.37 -16.52
C LEU A 22 5.25 -9.43 -16.43
N GLU A 23 6.01 -9.56 -17.50
CA GLU A 23 7.29 -10.27 -17.52
C GLU A 23 8.41 -9.27 -17.80
N GLU A 24 9.46 -9.34 -16.98
CA GLU A 24 10.68 -8.57 -17.19
C GLU A 24 11.54 -9.25 -18.27
N THR A 25 11.81 -8.52 -19.34
CA THR A 25 12.71 -8.98 -20.42
C THR A 25 14.16 -8.71 -20.00
N CYS A 26 15.12 -9.49 -20.52
CA CYS A 26 16.57 -9.35 -20.24
C CYS A 26 17.18 -7.95 -20.47
N GLN A 27 16.41 -6.99 -21.00
CA GLN A 27 16.80 -5.61 -21.26
C GLN A 27 16.11 -4.59 -20.32
N SER A 28 15.62 -5.02 -19.14
CA SER A 28 14.83 -4.19 -18.20
C SER A 28 13.57 -3.55 -18.83
N GLN A 29 13.02 -4.19 -19.87
CA GLN A 29 11.75 -3.83 -20.48
C GLN A 29 10.65 -4.78 -20.00
N TYR A 30 9.53 -4.23 -19.57
CA TYR A 30 8.37 -5.00 -19.14
C TYR A 30 7.44 -5.26 -20.33
N LYS A 31 7.09 -6.52 -20.57
CA LYS A 31 6.06 -6.91 -21.54
C LYS A 31 4.87 -7.54 -20.81
N VAL A 32 3.67 -7.19 -21.26
CA VAL A 32 2.45 -7.85 -20.77
C VAL A 32 2.43 -9.27 -21.33
N LYS A 33 2.32 -10.26 -20.44
CA LYS A 33 2.15 -11.65 -20.84
C LYS A 33 0.74 -11.83 -21.40
N VAL A 34 0.65 -12.52 -22.54
CA VAL A 34 -0.64 -12.76 -23.24
C VAL A 34 -1.51 -13.80 -22.50
N GLY A 35 -0.98 -14.47 -21.47
CA GLY A 35 -1.67 -15.45 -20.63
C GLY A 35 -1.90 -14.95 -19.19
N ASN A 36 -2.77 -15.64 -18.46
CA ASN A 36 -3.10 -15.38 -17.06
C ASN A 36 -3.76 -14.02 -16.76
N ILE A 37 -4.34 -13.38 -17.77
CA ILE A 37 -5.16 -12.18 -17.62
C ILE A 37 -6.54 -12.58 -17.11
N TYR A 38 -6.99 -11.91 -16.05
CA TYR A 38 -8.37 -12.02 -15.58
C TYR A 38 -8.93 -10.63 -15.29
N GLN A 39 -10.25 -10.51 -15.38
CA GLN A 39 -10.97 -9.26 -15.21
C GLN A 39 -12.09 -9.44 -14.20
N ILE A 40 -12.17 -8.55 -13.21
CA ILE A 40 -13.30 -8.41 -12.31
C ILE A 40 -14.17 -7.28 -12.85
N ARG A 41 -15.48 -7.52 -12.93
CA ARG A 41 -16.46 -6.55 -13.40
C ARG A 41 -17.58 -6.43 -12.39
N LEU A 42 -17.88 -5.19 -12.03
CA LEU A 42 -19.03 -4.79 -11.24
C LEU A 42 -20.03 -4.12 -12.20
N ARG A 43 -21.27 -4.58 -12.21
CA ARG A 43 -22.36 -4.01 -13.00
C ARG A 43 -23.52 -3.63 -12.10
N HIS A 44 -24.05 -2.43 -12.33
CA HIS A 44 -25.30 -1.99 -11.75
C HIS A 44 -26.45 -2.37 -12.69
N MET A 45 -27.46 -3.08 -12.20
CA MET A 45 -28.69 -3.40 -12.92
C MET A 45 -29.76 -2.36 -12.60
N GLN A 46 -30.80 -2.26 -13.44
CA GLN A 46 -31.86 -1.25 -13.30
C GLN A 46 -32.72 -1.41 -12.03
N ASP A 47 -32.64 -2.56 -11.35
CA ASP A 47 -33.43 -2.90 -10.16
C ASP A 47 -32.63 -2.75 -8.84
N ASP A 48 -31.66 -1.83 -8.82
CA ASP A 48 -30.75 -1.58 -7.67
C ASP A 48 -29.85 -2.80 -7.30
N GLU A 49 -29.83 -3.81 -8.17
CA GLU A 49 -29.03 -5.02 -7.98
C GLU A 49 -27.62 -4.85 -8.57
N TRP A 50 -26.61 -5.08 -7.74
CA TRP A 50 -25.21 -5.07 -8.14
C TRP A 50 -24.71 -6.49 -8.42
N THR A 51 -24.15 -6.72 -9.60
CA THR A 51 -23.54 -8.01 -9.96
C THR A 51 -22.03 -7.91 -10.08
N VAL A 52 -21.32 -8.81 -9.39
CA VAL A 52 -19.87 -8.98 -9.51
C VAL A 52 -19.59 -10.24 -10.33
N SER A 53 -18.79 -10.12 -11.38
CA SER A 53 -18.38 -11.24 -12.23
C SER A 53 -16.88 -11.26 -12.47
N VAL A 54 -16.28 -12.45 -12.50
CA VAL A 54 -14.87 -12.65 -12.87
C VAL A 54 -14.82 -13.29 -14.25
N LEU A 55 -14.10 -12.67 -15.19
CA LEU A 55 -13.88 -13.15 -16.54
C LEU A 55 -12.41 -13.55 -16.68
N LEU A 56 -12.17 -14.76 -17.20
CA LEU A 56 -10.83 -15.26 -17.54
C LEU A 56 -10.92 -16.12 -18.79
N ASN A 57 -9.82 -16.25 -19.52
CA ASN A 57 -9.74 -17.17 -20.67
C ASN A 57 -9.15 -18.51 -20.20
N PRO A 58 -9.93 -19.59 -20.11
CA PRO A 58 -9.46 -20.87 -19.58
C PRO A 58 -8.33 -21.50 -20.41
N GLU A 59 -8.26 -21.25 -21.72
CA GLU A 59 -7.20 -21.77 -22.58
C GLU A 59 -5.83 -21.12 -22.33
N LYS A 60 -5.85 -19.90 -21.79
CA LYS A 60 -4.65 -19.08 -21.55
C LYS A 60 -4.37 -18.87 -20.06
N TYR A 61 -5.18 -19.45 -19.19
CA TYR A 61 -5.08 -19.31 -17.74
C TYR A 61 -4.49 -20.58 -17.12
N VAL A 62 -3.24 -20.50 -16.74
CA VAL A 62 -2.50 -21.55 -16.03
C VAL A 62 -2.33 -21.11 -14.57
N PRO A 63 -3.13 -21.68 -13.64
CA PRO A 63 -3.02 -21.36 -12.23
C PRO A 63 -1.76 -22.02 -11.63
N ASP A 64 -0.93 -21.23 -10.96
CA ASP A 64 0.22 -21.74 -10.19
C ASP A 64 -0.06 -21.76 -8.67
N GLY A 65 -1.14 -21.10 -8.22
CA GLY A 65 -1.51 -20.99 -6.81
C GLY A 65 -0.63 -20.06 -5.98
N ILE A 66 0.38 -19.42 -6.58
CA ILE A 66 1.35 -18.55 -5.92
C ILE A 66 1.22 -17.12 -6.47
N VAL A 67 1.40 -16.94 -7.78
CA VAL A 67 1.27 -15.64 -8.47
C VAL A 67 -0.12 -15.52 -9.11
N TYR A 68 -0.65 -16.64 -9.61
CA TYR A 68 -1.93 -16.76 -10.29
C TYR A 68 -2.89 -17.62 -9.46
N PRO A 69 -3.97 -17.03 -8.92
CA PRO A 69 -4.89 -17.75 -8.04
C PRO A 69 -5.56 -18.93 -8.76
N LYS A 70 -5.94 -19.97 -8.01
CA LYS A 70 -6.73 -21.07 -8.59
C LYS A 70 -8.09 -20.55 -9.06
N VAL A 71 -8.59 -21.05 -10.20
CA VAL A 71 -9.90 -20.66 -10.76
C VAL A 71 -11.03 -20.86 -9.75
N GLU A 72 -11.02 -21.98 -9.01
CA GLU A 72 -11.99 -22.24 -7.93
C GLU A 72 -11.93 -21.19 -6.81
N TRP A 73 -10.73 -20.65 -6.53
CA TRP A 73 -10.56 -19.61 -5.52
C TRP A 73 -11.16 -18.29 -6.01
N LEU A 74 -10.92 -17.92 -7.28
CA LEU A 74 -11.50 -16.71 -7.90
C LEU A 74 -13.03 -16.77 -7.96
N GLY A 75 -13.60 -17.92 -8.31
CA GLY A 75 -15.06 -18.07 -8.38
C GLY A 75 -15.72 -18.13 -7.01
N ASN A 76 -15.25 -19.05 -6.16
CA ASN A 76 -16.00 -19.43 -4.95
C ASN A 76 -15.57 -18.62 -3.72
N LYS A 77 -14.26 -18.38 -3.54
CA LYS A 77 -13.74 -17.74 -2.33
C LYS A 77 -13.68 -16.23 -2.46
N LEU A 78 -13.19 -15.71 -3.58
CA LEU A 78 -13.05 -14.26 -3.78
C LEU A 78 -14.40 -13.57 -3.77
N ILE A 79 -15.38 -14.08 -4.53
CA ILE A 79 -16.71 -13.48 -4.60
C ILE A 79 -17.41 -13.52 -3.24
N SER A 80 -17.38 -14.68 -2.56
CA SER A 80 -17.94 -14.81 -1.21
C SER A 80 -17.30 -13.81 -0.23
N LYS A 81 -15.98 -13.62 -0.29
CA LYS A 81 -15.28 -12.62 0.52
C LYS A 81 -15.65 -11.19 0.17
N LEU A 82 -15.78 -10.86 -1.11
CA LEU A 82 -16.17 -9.52 -1.55
C LEU A 82 -17.57 -9.16 -1.06
N VAL A 83 -18.53 -10.08 -1.18
CA VAL A 83 -19.89 -9.91 -0.65
C VAL A 83 -19.87 -9.76 0.88
N LYS A 84 -19.08 -10.58 1.57
CA LYS A 84 -18.92 -10.46 3.01
C LYS A 84 -18.37 -9.08 3.39
N TRP A 85 -17.28 -8.64 2.76
CA TRP A 85 -16.67 -7.34 3.06
C TRP A 85 -17.59 -6.17 2.73
N SER A 86 -18.34 -6.20 1.63
CA SER A 86 -19.27 -5.12 1.29
C SER A 86 -20.35 -4.95 2.36
N THR A 87 -20.87 -6.06 2.90
CA THR A 87 -21.87 -6.03 3.99
C THR A 87 -21.29 -5.69 5.37
N GLU A 88 -20.00 -5.97 5.59
CA GLU A 88 -19.29 -5.60 6.84
C GLU A 88 -18.86 -4.14 6.85
N ILE A 89 -18.50 -3.56 5.69
CA ILE A 89 -18.10 -2.15 5.56
C ILE A 89 -19.23 -1.22 6.02
N THR A 90 -20.50 -1.57 5.77
CA THR A 90 -21.65 -0.77 6.23
C THR A 90 -21.78 -0.74 7.76
N LYS A 91 -21.27 -1.75 8.48
CA LYS A 91 -21.28 -1.81 9.94
C LYS A 91 -20.04 -1.19 10.57
N ASN A 92 -18.98 -1.05 9.80
CA ASN A 92 -17.75 -0.43 10.24
C ASN A 92 -17.83 1.05 9.88
N GLU A 93 -18.47 1.85 10.75
CA GLU A 93 -17.99 3.22 10.95
C GLU A 93 -16.49 3.09 11.12
N PHE A 94 -15.70 3.42 10.09
CA PHE A 94 -14.25 3.35 10.15
C PHE A 94 -13.88 4.23 11.32
N LYS A 95 -13.66 3.63 12.50
CA LYS A 95 -13.26 4.38 13.67
C LYS A 95 -11.92 4.96 13.28
N SER A 96 -11.92 6.23 12.95
CA SER A 96 -10.79 7.08 12.61
C SER A 96 -9.82 7.23 13.80
N THR A 97 -9.77 6.26 14.71
CA THR A 97 -9.15 6.32 16.04
C THR A 97 -7.80 5.59 16.10
N LEU A 98 -7.36 4.92 15.04
CA LEU A 98 -6.03 4.26 14.99
C LEU A 98 -5.04 4.92 14.03
N SER A 99 -5.50 5.81 13.14
CA SER A 99 -4.63 6.64 12.31
C SER A 99 -4.10 7.80 13.15
N LEU A 100 -3.05 7.50 13.92
CA LEU A 100 -2.29 8.49 14.68
C LEU A 100 -1.53 9.47 13.76
N ILE A 101 -1.30 9.07 12.51
CA ILE A 101 -0.65 9.86 11.46
C ILE A 101 -1.37 9.64 10.13
N SER A 102 -1.30 10.62 9.23
CA SER A 102 -1.91 10.53 7.90
C SER A 102 -1.12 9.57 7.01
N VAL A 103 -1.85 8.67 6.34
CA VAL A 103 -1.26 7.64 5.45
C VAL A 103 -0.48 8.26 4.30
N ALA A 104 -1.02 9.31 3.68
CA ALA A 104 -0.34 10.00 2.57
C ALA A 104 1.03 10.57 2.99
N ARG A 105 1.11 11.18 4.18
CA ARG A 105 2.34 11.77 4.70
C ARG A 105 3.36 10.70 5.11
N TYR A 106 2.88 9.63 5.76
CA TYR A 106 3.72 8.47 6.07
C TYR A 106 4.33 7.89 4.80
N SER A 107 3.51 7.63 3.77
CA SER A 107 3.97 7.04 2.51
C SER A 107 5.05 7.88 1.84
N GLN A 108 4.91 9.21 1.82
CA GLN A 108 5.91 10.10 1.22
C GLN A 108 7.24 10.05 1.99
N VAL A 109 7.21 10.24 3.30
CA VAL A 109 8.41 10.25 4.15
C VAL A 109 9.09 8.88 4.17
N TYR A 110 8.32 7.79 4.10
CA TYR A 110 8.85 6.44 3.98
C TYR A 110 9.67 6.27 2.70
N GLN A 111 9.15 6.74 1.55
CA GLN A 111 9.89 6.64 0.29
C GLN A 111 11.17 7.47 0.32
N ASP A 112 11.11 8.68 0.88
CA ASP A 112 12.29 9.56 1.02
C ASP A 112 13.38 8.90 1.87
N LEU A 113 13.01 8.33 3.03
CA LEU A 113 13.94 7.64 3.91
C LEU A 113 14.44 6.33 3.29
N LYS A 114 13.57 5.58 2.62
CA LYS A 114 13.93 4.33 1.94
C LYS A 114 14.97 4.57 0.86
N GLU A 115 14.83 5.64 0.07
CA GLU A 115 15.81 5.99 -0.95
C GLU A 115 17.13 6.45 -0.31
N LYS A 116 17.06 7.30 0.72
CA LYS A 116 18.24 7.81 1.44
C LYS A 116 19.09 6.69 2.05
N TYR A 117 18.46 5.65 2.60
CA TYR A 117 19.14 4.56 3.31
C TYR A 117 19.25 3.28 2.50
N LYS A 118 18.92 3.31 1.21
CA LYS A 118 19.04 2.15 0.31
C LYS A 118 20.46 1.60 0.23
N GLU A 119 21.47 2.45 0.31
CA GLU A 119 22.87 2.03 0.30
C GLU A 119 23.30 1.30 1.59
N MET A 120 22.61 1.52 2.72
CA MET A 120 22.89 0.79 3.97
C MET A 120 22.59 -0.70 3.86
N VAL A 121 21.68 -1.10 2.98
CA VAL A 121 21.38 -2.52 2.69
C VAL A 121 22.63 -3.22 2.10
N LYS A 122 23.47 -2.49 1.36
CA LYS A 122 24.67 -3.06 0.71
C LYS A 122 25.86 -3.22 1.67
N VAL A 123 25.89 -2.44 2.75
CA VAL A 123 26.99 -2.42 3.74
C VAL A 123 26.52 -2.91 5.11
N TRP A 124 25.48 -3.74 5.13
CA TRP A 124 24.90 -4.25 6.37
C TRP A 124 25.90 -5.16 7.12
N PRO A 125 26.23 -4.84 8.37
CA PRO A 125 27.30 -5.54 9.10
C PRO A 125 26.84 -6.84 9.78
N GLU A 126 25.54 -7.11 9.85
CA GLU A 126 25.00 -8.26 10.56
C GLU A 126 24.70 -9.44 9.62
N VAL A 127 24.54 -10.64 10.20
CA VAL A 127 24.24 -11.89 9.47
C VAL A 127 22.73 -12.04 9.16
N THR A 128 21.96 -10.98 9.35
CA THR A 128 20.51 -10.93 9.10
C THR A 128 20.20 -10.43 7.69
N ASP A 129 18.97 -10.64 7.22
CA ASP A 129 18.54 -10.17 5.89
C ASP A 129 18.49 -8.63 5.83
N PRO A 130 19.43 -7.98 5.12
CA PRO A 130 19.55 -6.54 5.15
C PRO A 130 18.36 -5.84 4.49
N GLU A 131 17.70 -6.43 3.48
CA GLU A 131 16.52 -5.83 2.87
C GLU A 131 15.34 -5.82 3.86
N LYS A 132 15.21 -6.85 4.68
CA LYS A 132 14.14 -6.93 5.67
C LYS A 132 14.36 -5.95 6.83
N PHE A 133 15.51 -6.03 7.50
CA PHE A 133 15.73 -5.32 8.76
C PHE A 133 15.96 -3.81 8.55
N VAL A 134 16.70 -3.41 7.51
CA VAL A 134 16.89 -1.98 7.21
C VAL A 134 15.55 -1.32 6.87
N TYR A 135 14.70 -1.96 6.08
CA TYR A 135 13.41 -1.36 5.70
C TYR A 135 12.35 -1.43 6.80
N GLU A 136 12.45 -2.38 7.73
CA GLU A 136 11.66 -2.41 8.96
C GLU A 136 12.01 -1.20 9.85
N ASP A 137 13.30 -0.95 10.07
CA ASP A 137 13.76 0.21 10.84
C ASP A 137 13.40 1.53 10.16
N VAL A 138 13.53 1.63 8.83
CA VAL A 138 13.07 2.80 8.07
C VAL A 138 11.57 3.02 8.24
N ALA A 139 10.75 1.97 8.27
CA ALA A 139 9.31 2.09 8.50
C ALA A 139 9.01 2.62 9.92
N ILE A 140 9.69 2.09 10.93
CA ILE A 140 9.57 2.56 12.32
C ILE A 140 10.00 4.02 12.46
N ALA A 141 11.17 4.38 11.91
CA ALA A 141 11.70 5.75 11.92
C ALA A 141 10.73 6.73 11.24
N THR A 142 10.15 6.33 10.11
CA THR A 142 9.13 7.12 9.39
C THR A 142 7.92 7.40 10.29
N TYR A 143 7.41 6.36 10.95
CA TYR A 143 6.25 6.48 11.82
C TYR A 143 6.53 7.45 12.98
N LEU A 144 7.66 7.26 13.66
CA LEU A 144 8.07 8.09 14.79
C LEU A 144 8.28 9.55 14.38
N LEU A 145 8.92 9.80 13.23
CA LEU A 145 9.14 11.15 12.72
C LEU A 145 7.82 11.87 12.45
N ASN A 146 6.90 11.21 11.74
CA ASN A 146 5.59 11.79 11.44
C ASN A 146 4.76 12.05 12.71
N TRP A 147 4.81 11.12 13.66
CA TRP A 147 4.12 11.23 14.93
C TRP A 147 4.64 12.37 15.79
N LEU A 148 5.96 12.50 15.93
CA LEU A 148 6.61 13.57 16.69
C LEU A 148 6.41 14.94 16.04
N SER A 149 6.54 15.03 14.71
CA SER A 149 6.31 16.28 13.98
C SER A 149 4.87 16.78 14.11
N GLY A 150 3.88 15.86 14.17
CA GLY A 150 2.48 16.23 14.43
C GLY A 150 2.26 16.86 15.81
N ARG A 151 3.06 16.48 16.82
CA ARG A 151 2.96 17.01 18.19
C ARG A 151 3.75 18.31 18.43
N GLN A 152 4.79 18.58 17.65
CA GLN A 152 5.54 19.85 17.77
C GLN A 152 4.70 21.06 17.32
N HIS A 153 3.76 20.87 16.39
CA HIS A 153 2.83 21.92 15.97
C HIS A 153 1.70 22.19 16.99
N GLN A 154 1.54 21.32 17.99
CA GLN A 154 0.61 21.51 19.12
C GLN A 154 1.29 22.05 20.39
N ARG A 155 2.60 22.36 20.34
CA ARG A 155 3.25 23.10 21.44
C ARG A 155 2.80 24.56 21.41
N ILE A 156 1.88 24.84 22.33
CA ILE A 156 1.36 26.13 22.81
C ILE A 156 2.24 27.34 22.43
N PRO A 157 1.71 28.37 21.75
CA PRO A 157 2.40 29.65 21.61
C PRO A 157 2.38 30.37 22.96
N GLY A 158 3.46 30.28 23.74
CA GLY A 158 3.47 30.92 25.07
C GLY A 158 4.65 30.65 26.00
N LEU A 159 5.81 30.19 25.52
CA LEU A 159 7.02 30.15 26.35
C LEU A 159 8.04 31.16 25.80
N SER A 160 7.79 32.43 26.10
CA SER A 160 8.83 33.45 26.07
C SER A 160 9.88 33.08 27.11
N LEU A 161 11.08 32.76 26.64
CA LEU A 161 12.26 32.61 27.47
C LEU A 161 12.60 34.01 28.01
N SER A 162 12.19 34.30 29.25
CA SER A 162 12.55 35.53 29.94
C SER A 162 14.06 35.56 30.09
N ARG A 163 14.70 36.43 29.30
CA ARG A 163 16.11 36.80 29.42
C ARG A 163 16.26 37.51 30.75
N HIS A 164 16.82 36.85 31.76
CA HIS A 164 17.28 37.51 32.97
C HIS A 164 18.39 38.49 32.57
N GLN A 165 18.09 39.77 32.68
CA GLN A 165 19.05 40.85 32.74
C GLN A 165 19.75 40.72 34.10
N GLU A 166 21.02 40.30 34.11
CA GLU A 166 21.89 40.51 35.26
C GLU A 166 22.47 41.92 35.13
N ASP A 167 22.00 42.81 36.01
CA ASP A 167 22.58 44.13 36.25
C ASP A 167 23.97 43.94 36.88
N GLY A 168 25.01 44.19 36.10
CA GLY A 168 26.37 44.37 36.59
C GLY A 168 26.55 45.81 37.06
N ALA A 169 26.40 46.03 38.36
CA ALA A 169 26.87 47.23 39.04
C ALA A 169 28.39 47.14 39.29
N ALA A 170 29.15 48.07 38.72
CA ALA A 170 30.45 48.55 39.20
C ALA A 170 30.72 49.95 38.64
#